data_AF-A0AAN9UWL2-F1
#
_entry.id   AF-A0AAN9UWL2-F1
#
_cell.length_a   1.000
_cell.length_b   1.000
_cell.length_c   1.000
_cell.angle_alpha   90.00
_cell.angle_beta   90.00
_cell.angle_gamma   90.00
#
_symmetry.space_group_name_H-M   'P 1'
#
loop_
_entity.id
_entity.type
_entity.pdbx_description
1 polymer ?
#
loop_
_entity_poly.entity_id
_entity_poly.type
_entity_poly.pdbx_seq_one_letter_code
_entity_poly.pdbx_strand_id
1 'polypeptide(L)'
;MSKLAEDTYDLLSDIGLIDEKFNVYSGAQAAGCDEIDKIQISLDAAMLLEGCAYQYSFTGDDDWKERIDGLLSRTLDVFFPDGVAVEAACEKSKTCNTDMEFYKGFLHRSLAKTMQLAPQTADTILPVLKSSAKAAVARCTGGDNGRMCGFSWVADEFDESSAGAQSSVLAALYSAMTTTTANSSSTGDGQTSGGNGTTDSNGTGSNTTDDSTADSMGARSGIHLGVALASLLFATIIDI
;
A
#
# COMPACT_ATOMS: atom_id res chain seq x y z
N MET A 1 18.19 -7.29 -12.54
CA MET A 1 16.88 -6.88 -11.99
C MET A 1 16.94 -5.54 -11.25
N SER A 2 18.07 -5.15 -10.64
CA SER A 2 18.23 -3.83 -9.97
C SER A 2 18.20 -2.62 -10.90
N LYS A 3 18.84 -2.70 -12.07
CA LYS A 3 19.05 -1.51 -12.92
C LYS A 3 17.77 -0.81 -13.39
N LEU A 4 16.75 -1.55 -13.83
CA LEU A 4 15.50 -0.92 -14.26
C LEU A 4 14.76 -0.24 -13.09
N ALA A 5 14.82 -0.84 -11.89
CA ALA A 5 14.23 -0.25 -10.70
C ALA A 5 14.97 1.02 -10.26
N GLU A 6 16.30 1.01 -10.35
CA GLU A 6 17.17 2.16 -10.12
C GLU A 6 16.88 3.28 -11.13
N ASP A 7 16.95 2.98 -12.44
CA ASP A 7 16.64 3.91 -13.53
C ASP A 7 15.22 4.51 -13.37
N THR A 8 14.26 3.72 -12.88
CA THR A 8 12.87 4.19 -12.63
C THR A 8 12.82 5.11 -11.42
N TYR A 9 13.46 4.75 -10.30
CA TYR A 9 13.49 5.60 -9.11
C TYR A 9 14.15 6.95 -9.41
N ASP A 10 15.27 6.91 -10.13
CA ASP A 10 16.03 8.09 -10.52
C ASP A 10 15.19 8.96 -11.46
N LEU A 11 14.50 8.37 -12.45
CA LEU A 11 13.55 9.10 -13.30
C LEU A 11 12.45 9.80 -12.48
N LEU A 12 11.83 9.09 -11.53
CA LEU A 12 10.77 9.66 -10.67
C LEU A 12 11.29 10.83 -9.82
N SER A 13 12.54 10.77 -9.40
CA SER A 13 13.21 11.84 -8.64
C SER A 13 13.58 13.02 -9.54
N ASP A 14 14.15 12.74 -10.72
CA ASP A 14 14.60 13.74 -11.69
C ASP A 14 13.45 14.61 -12.22
N ILE A 15 12.29 14.00 -12.48
CA ILE A 15 11.09 14.75 -12.89
C ILE A 15 10.38 15.41 -11.70
N GLY A 16 10.83 15.16 -10.47
CA GLY A 16 10.28 15.80 -9.27
C GLY A 16 8.97 15.20 -8.75
N LEU A 17 8.63 13.95 -9.12
CA LEU A 17 7.56 13.20 -8.43
C LEU A 17 8.00 12.72 -7.05
N ILE A 18 9.31 12.53 -6.86
CA ILE A 18 9.95 12.36 -5.55
C ILE A 18 10.84 13.58 -5.33
N ASP A 19 10.58 14.35 -4.28
CA ASP A 19 11.46 15.48 -3.93
C ASP A 19 12.49 15.13 -2.86
N GLU A 20 13.44 16.04 -2.59
CA GLU A 20 14.51 15.87 -1.60
C GLU A 20 14.00 15.63 -0.16
N LYS A 21 12.71 15.88 0.11
CA LYS A 21 12.06 15.60 1.39
C LYS A 21 11.27 14.29 1.36
N PHE A 22 11.45 13.49 0.31
CA PHE A 22 10.75 12.23 0.06
C PHE A 22 9.23 12.39 -0.06
N ASN A 23 8.72 13.57 -0.42
CA ASN A 23 7.33 13.69 -0.84
C ASN A 23 7.12 12.86 -2.10
N VAL A 24 5.99 12.16 -2.19
CA VAL A 24 5.63 11.38 -3.36
C VAL A 24 4.36 11.95 -3.97
N TYR A 25 4.49 12.58 -5.12
CA TYR A 25 3.42 13.29 -5.83
C TYR A 25 2.75 12.39 -6.88
N SER A 26 1.45 12.58 -7.09
CA SER A 26 0.63 11.60 -7.83
C SER A 26 0.80 11.59 -9.35
N GLY A 27 1.31 12.68 -9.92
CA GLY A 27 1.59 12.70 -11.35
C GLY A 27 2.08 14.03 -11.88
N ALA A 28 2.31 14.04 -13.19
CA ALA A 28 2.74 15.21 -13.96
C ALA A 28 1.92 15.31 -15.25
N GLN A 29 1.71 16.54 -15.74
CA GLN A 29 1.09 16.72 -17.06
C GLN A 29 2.01 16.22 -18.18
N ALA A 30 1.45 15.54 -19.18
CA ALA A 30 2.24 14.87 -20.24
C ALA A 30 3.03 15.84 -21.13
N ALA A 31 2.68 17.14 -21.16
CA ALA A 31 3.45 18.16 -21.85
C ALA A 31 4.71 18.49 -21.03
N GLY A 32 5.76 17.66 -21.18
CA GLY A 32 7.09 17.90 -20.60
C GLY A 32 7.29 17.42 -19.17
N CYS A 33 6.24 16.95 -18.47
CA CYS A 33 6.29 16.66 -17.03
C CYS A 33 6.67 17.87 -16.16
N ASP A 34 6.60 19.09 -16.71
CA ASP A 34 7.05 20.32 -16.06
C ASP A 34 6.08 20.80 -14.95
N GLU A 35 4.82 20.37 -15.02
CA GLU A 35 3.78 20.68 -14.03
C GLU A 35 3.45 19.45 -13.17
N ILE A 36 4.05 19.40 -11.97
CA ILE A 36 3.82 18.36 -10.97
C ILE A 36 2.54 18.62 -10.19
N ASP A 37 1.64 17.65 -10.19
CA ASP A 37 0.47 17.63 -9.32
C ASP A 37 0.88 17.22 -7.91
N LYS A 38 0.96 18.21 -7.01
CA LYS A 38 1.45 18.01 -5.64
C LYS A 38 0.45 17.34 -4.70
N ILE A 39 -0.61 16.74 -5.23
CA ILE A 39 -1.47 15.82 -4.49
C ILE A 39 -0.65 14.60 -4.05
N GLN A 40 -0.75 14.27 -2.77
CA GLN A 40 -0.17 13.05 -2.21
C GLN A 40 -1.29 12.09 -1.82
N ILE A 41 -1.26 10.90 -2.39
CA ILE A 41 -2.16 9.77 -2.06
C ILE A 41 -1.34 8.64 -1.45
N SER A 42 -1.91 7.90 -0.51
CA SER A 42 -1.11 6.95 0.28
C SER A 42 -0.59 5.77 -0.54
N LEU A 43 -1.32 5.37 -1.58
CA LEU A 43 -0.94 4.29 -2.48
C LEU A 43 0.41 4.54 -3.13
N ASP A 44 0.66 5.77 -3.60
CA ASP A 44 1.89 6.08 -4.34
C ASP A 44 3.13 5.91 -3.44
N ALA A 45 3.08 6.48 -2.23
CA ALA A 45 4.15 6.33 -1.24
C ALA A 45 4.30 4.87 -0.78
N ALA A 46 3.19 4.16 -0.57
CA ALA A 46 3.18 2.76 -0.13
C ALA A 46 3.91 1.84 -1.12
N MET A 47 3.56 1.93 -2.41
CA MET A 47 4.13 1.07 -3.45
C MET A 47 5.61 1.39 -3.69
N LEU A 48 5.99 2.67 -3.65
CA LEU A 48 7.38 3.07 -3.81
C LEU A 48 8.25 2.57 -2.65
N LEU A 49 7.76 2.73 -1.41
CA LEU A 49 8.44 2.24 -0.21
C LEU A 49 8.59 0.71 -0.24
N GLU A 50 7.53 -0.02 -0.57
CA GLU A 50 7.58 -1.49 -0.69
C GLU A 50 8.55 -1.92 -1.80
N GLY A 51 8.55 -1.24 -2.95
CA GLY A 51 9.50 -1.49 -4.05
C GLY A 51 10.95 -1.30 -3.61
N CYS A 52 11.25 -0.22 -2.88
CA CYS A 52 12.59 0.00 -2.32
C CYS A 52 12.97 -1.10 -1.32
N ALA A 53 12.03 -1.58 -0.49
CA ALA A 53 12.25 -2.67 0.45
C ALA A 53 12.60 -3.99 -0.26
N TYR A 54 11.95 -4.30 -1.39
CA TYR A 54 12.33 -5.45 -2.22
C TYR A 54 13.73 -5.31 -2.81
N GLN A 55 14.08 -4.13 -3.33
CA GLN A 55 15.42 -3.90 -3.87
C GLN A 55 16.48 -4.04 -2.79
N TYR A 56 16.29 -3.44 -1.61
CA TYR A 56 17.18 -3.59 -0.47
C TYR A 56 17.33 -5.06 -0.04
N SER A 57 16.22 -5.80 0.09
CA SER A 57 16.28 -7.21 0.44
C SER A 57 17.01 -8.07 -0.59
N PHE A 58 17.01 -7.67 -1.86
CA PHE A 58 17.66 -8.41 -2.95
C PHE A 58 19.14 -8.05 -3.10
N THR A 59 19.51 -6.78 -2.96
CA THR A 59 20.87 -6.30 -3.23
C THR A 59 21.71 -6.12 -1.97
N GLY A 60 21.09 -5.80 -0.83
CA GLY A 60 21.78 -5.38 0.40
C GLY A 60 22.46 -4.02 0.29
N ASP A 61 22.10 -3.21 -0.72
CA ASP A 61 22.73 -1.92 -1.01
C ASP A 61 22.21 -0.81 -0.09
N ASP A 62 23.14 -0.03 0.48
CA ASP A 62 22.83 1.04 1.42
C ASP A 62 22.07 2.20 0.79
N ASP A 63 22.18 2.41 -0.53
CA ASP A 63 21.41 3.45 -1.23
C ASP A 63 19.89 3.17 -1.15
N TRP A 64 19.48 1.89 -1.28
CA TRP A 64 18.08 1.51 -1.09
C TRP A 64 17.65 1.64 0.37
N LYS A 65 18.56 1.40 1.32
CA LYS A 65 18.28 1.61 2.74
C LYS A 65 18.01 3.08 3.04
N GLU A 66 18.81 4.01 2.52
CA GLU A 66 18.59 5.44 2.71
C GLU A 66 17.24 5.88 2.11
N ARG A 67 16.91 5.39 0.91
CA ARG A 67 15.61 5.62 0.27
C ARG A 67 14.45 5.12 1.12
N ILE A 68 14.55 3.91 1.70
CA ILE A 68 13.55 3.35 2.62
C ILE A 68 13.39 4.24 3.85
N ASP A 69 14.48 4.64 4.50
CA ASP A 69 14.43 5.41 5.75
C ASP A 69 13.76 6.79 5.50
N GLY A 70 14.11 7.46 4.39
CA GLY A 70 13.49 8.73 3.98
C GLY A 70 12.01 8.60 3.62
N LEU A 71 11.67 7.66 2.73
CA LEU A 71 10.28 7.41 2.32
C LEU A 71 9.40 6.97 3.50
N LEU A 72 9.90 6.11 4.38
CA LEU A 72 9.17 5.68 5.56
C LEU A 72 8.87 6.86 6.47
N SER A 73 9.88 7.67 6.78
CA SER A 73 9.70 8.85 7.63
C SER A 73 8.64 9.79 7.04
N ARG A 74 8.69 10.07 5.73
CA ARG A 74 7.73 10.96 5.10
C ARG A 74 6.33 10.35 5.00
N THR A 75 6.24 9.05 4.71
CA THR A 75 4.97 8.31 4.65
C THR A 75 4.23 8.36 5.98
N LEU A 76 4.93 8.14 7.09
CA LEU A 76 4.33 8.20 8.43
C LEU A 76 3.87 9.61 8.80
N ASP A 77 4.67 10.63 8.47
CA ASP A 77 4.33 12.04 8.74
C ASP A 77 3.08 12.50 7.97
N VAL A 78 2.94 12.11 6.70
CA VAL A 78 1.82 12.55 5.85
C VAL A 78 0.56 11.73 6.11
N PHE A 79 0.69 10.40 6.19
CA PHE A 79 -0.47 9.50 6.15
C PHE A 79 -0.82 8.88 7.49
N PHE A 80 -0.02 9.06 8.55
CA PHE A 80 -0.36 8.59 9.90
C PHE A 80 -0.29 9.71 10.96
N PRO A 81 -1.02 10.83 10.76
CA PRO A 81 -1.13 11.83 11.82
C PRO A 81 -1.69 11.17 13.08
N ASP A 82 -1.02 11.40 14.21
CA ASP A 82 -1.34 10.80 15.50
C ASP A 82 -1.40 9.24 15.49
N GLY A 83 -0.72 8.61 14.54
CA GLY A 83 -0.62 7.15 14.42
C GLY A 83 -1.86 6.48 13.83
N VAL A 84 -2.72 7.19 13.10
CA VAL A 84 -3.91 6.64 12.43
C VAL A 84 -3.87 6.98 10.94
N ALA A 85 -4.12 5.99 10.08
CA ALA A 85 -4.05 6.23 8.64
C ALA A 85 -5.16 7.16 8.12
N VAL A 86 -4.76 8.09 7.25
CA VAL A 86 -5.66 9.03 6.55
C VAL A 86 -5.31 9.12 5.06
N GLU A 87 -6.30 9.34 4.21
CA GLU A 87 -6.05 9.83 2.83
C GLU A 87 -5.97 11.36 2.82
N ALA A 88 -4.75 11.89 2.90
CA ALA A 88 -4.48 13.32 3.05
C ALA A 88 -5.14 14.19 1.96
N ALA A 89 -5.24 13.68 0.72
CA ALA A 89 -5.80 14.40 -0.40
C ALA A 89 -7.33 14.59 -0.35
N CYS A 90 -8.07 13.69 0.31
CA CYS A 90 -9.52 13.60 0.10
C CYS A 90 -10.35 13.36 1.35
N GLU A 91 -9.79 12.78 2.42
CA GLU A 91 -10.58 12.29 3.56
C GLU A 91 -11.21 13.45 4.34
N LYS A 92 -10.42 14.50 4.63
CA LYS A 92 -10.91 15.68 5.36
C LYS A 92 -12.02 16.44 4.62
N SER A 93 -11.92 16.53 3.29
CA SER A 93 -12.90 17.20 2.43
C SER A 93 -14.08 16.31 2.05
N LYS A 94 -14.05 15.01 2.42
CA LYS A 94 -15.06 14.01 2.03
C LYS A 94 -15.23 13.91 0.51
N THR A 95 -14.11 13.96 -0.21
CA THR A 95 -14.06 13.92 -1.69
C THR A 95 -13.35 12.69 -2.22
N CYS A 96 -13.15 11.67 -1.38
CA CYS A 96 -12.54 10.42 -1.82
C CYS A 96 -13.45 9.73 -2.83
N ASN A 97 -12.87 9.25 -3.92
CA ASN A 97 -13.58 8.39 -4.86
C ASN A 97 -13.49 6.92 -4.40
N THR A 98 -14.19 6.03 -5.09
CA THR A 98 -14.23 4.60 -4.80
C THR A 98 -12.84 3.96 -4.69
N ASP A 99 -11.88 4.38 -5.52
CA ASP A 99 -10.53 3.81 -5.54
C ASP A 99 -9.75 4.19 -4.28
N MET A 100 -9.83 5.46 -3.89
CA MET A 100 -9.14 6.02 -2.72
C MET A 100 -9.57 5.35 -1.42
N GLU A 101 -10.75 4.74 -1.36
CA GLU A 101 -11.21 4.01 -0.18
C GLU A 101 -10.39 2.74 0.12
N PHE A 102 -9.66 2.21 -0.88
CA PHE A 102 -8.79 1.04 -0.73
C PHE A 102 -7.35 1.40 -0.33
N TYR A 103 -6.93 2.65 -0.53
CA TYR A 103 -5.51 3.03 -0.46
C TYR A 103 -4.92 2.84 0.94
N LYS A 104 -5.66 3.16 2.01
CA LYS A 104 -5.24 2.87 3.39
C LYS A 104 -5.00 1.38 3.65
N GLY A 105 -5.76 0.51 3.00
CA GLY A 105 -5.55 -0.94 3.05
C GLY A 105 -4.22 -1.35 2.40
N PHE A 106 -3.93 -0.82 1.21
CA PHE A 106 -2.64 -1.04 0.54
C PHE A 106 -1.48 -0.48 1.36
N LEU A 107 -1.62 0.72 1.90
CA LEU A 107 -0.64 1.34 2.80
C LEU A 107 -0.28 0.43 3.98
N HIS A 108 -1.28 -0.16 4.66
CA HIS A 108 -1.03 -1.09 5.76
C HIS A 108 -0.30 -2.34 5.31
N ARG A 109 -0.65 -2.89 4.15
CA ARG A 109 -0.02 -4.12 3.62
C ARG A 109 1.42 -3.86 3.20
N SER A 110 1.67 -2.77 2.50
CA SER A 110 3.00 -2.38 2.04
C SER A 110 3.95 -2.07 3.20
N LEU A 111 3.46 -1.40 4.25
CA LEU A 111 4.25 -1.20 5.47
C LEU A 111 4.57 -2.52 6.18
N ALA A 112 3.58 -3.41 6.32
CA ALA A 112 3.81 -4.73 6.91
C ALA A 112 4.83 -5.54 6.09
N LYS A 113 4.78 -5.44 4.76
CA LYS A 113 5.76 -6.09 3.88
C LYS A 113 7.14 -5.45 3.98
N THR A 114 7.19 -4.12 4.07
CA THR A 114 8.44 -3.36 4.25
C THR A 114 9.17 -3.82 5.51
N MET A 115 8.51 -3.93 6.66
CA MET A 115 9.18 -4.42 7.89
C MET A 115 9.61 -5.89 7.84
N GLN A 116 9.04 -6.71 6.95
CA GLN A 116 9.51 -8.08 6.72
C GLN A 116 10.78 -8.12 5.87
N LEU A 117 10.85 -7.27 4.84
CA LEU A 117 11.96 -7.20 3.88
C LEU A 117 13.14 -6.36 4.41
N ALA A 118 12.85 -5.37 5.24
CA ALA A 118 13.80 -4.44 5.84
C ALA A 118 13.58 -4.41 7.37
N PRO A 119 14.02 -5.44 8.11
CA PRO A 119 13.68 -5.62 9.52
C PRO A 119 14.06 -4.47 10.45
N GLN A 120 15.05 -3.66 10.08
CA GLN A 120 15.43 -2.44 10.81
C GLN A 120 14.31 -1.41 10.93
N THR A 121 13.27 -1.51 10.09
CA THR A 121 12.10 -0.60 10.11
C THR A 121 10.97 -1.07 11.03
N ALA A 122 11.05 -2.30 11.56
CA ALA A 122 9.96 -2.95 12.29
C ALA A 122 9.53 -2.19 13.55
N ASP A 123 10.49 -1.68 14.32
CA ASP A 123 10.23 -0.94 15.55
C ASP A 123 9.51 0.39 15.30
N THR A 124 9.66 0.95 14.10
CA THR A 124 8.97 2.17 13.66
C THR A 124 7.58 1.84 13.11
N ILE A 125 7.47 0.80 12.27
CA ILE A 125 6.25 0.48 11.52
C ILE A 125 5.18 -0.19 12.40
N LEU A 126 5.55 -1.21 13.17
CA LEU A 126 4.59 -2.06 13.87
C LEU A 126 3.71 -1.31 14.88
N PRO A 127 4.24 -0.36 15.69
CA PRO A 127 3.40 0.42 16.60
C PRO A 127 2.33 1.23 15.88
N VAL A 128 2.68 1.83 14.74
CA VAL A 128 1.76 2.65 13.94
C VAL A 128 0.67 1.79 13.31
N LEU A 129 1.02 0.63 12.74
CA LEU A 129 0.03 -0.32 12.20
C LEU A 129 -0.97 -0.77 13.27
N LYS A 130 -0.49 -1.05 14.50
CA LYS A 130 -1.36 -1.44 15.61
C LYS A 130 -2.29 -0.31 16.06
N SER A 131 -1.77 0.90 16.18
CA SER A 131 -2.58 2.08 16.55
C SER A 131 -3.67 2.35 15.52
N SER A 132 -3.28 2.38 14.24
CA SER A 132 -4.19 2.61 13.13
C SER A 132 -5.24 1.51 12.98
N ALA A 133 -4.86 0.23 13.07
CA ALA A 133 -5.82 -0.89 13.03
C ALA A 133 -6.82 -0.85 14.19
N LYS A 134 -6.38 -0.43 15.39
CA LYS A 134 -7.28 -0.24 16.53
C LYS A 134 -8.32 0.86 16.25
N ALA A 135 -7.88 1.99 15.68
CA ALA A 135 -8.78 3.08 15.28
C ALA A 135 -9.76 2.64 14.18
N ALA A 136 -9.27 1.88 13.19
CA ALA A 136 -10.09 1.34 12.11
C ALA A 136 -11.23 0.45 12.64
N VAL A 137 -10.91 -0.51 13.51
CA VAL A 137 -11.91 -1.41 14.12
C VAL A 137 -12.92 -0.66 15.00
N ALA A 138 -12.50 0.44 15.65
CA ALA A 138 -13.42 1.27 16.43
C ALA A 138 -14.51 1.93 15.56
N ARG A 139 -14.35 1.98 14.24
CA ARG A 139 -15.37 2.45 13.29
C ARG A 139 -16.25 1.35 12.71
N CYS A 140 -16.09 0.11 13.17
CA CYS A 140 -16.93 -1.01 12.75
C CYS A 140 -18.18 -1.13 13.62
N THR A 141 -19.04 -0.10 13.57
CA THR A 141 -20.25 0.00 14.40
C THR A 141 -21.52 0.22 13.57
N GLY A 142 -21.42 0.28 12.24
CA GLY A 142 -22.51 0.66 11.35
C GLY A 142 -23.31 -0.50 10.75
N GLY A 143 -24.27 -0.13 9.89
CA GLY A 143 -25.14 -1.05 9.15
C GLY A 143 -26.13 -1.84 10.00
N ASP A 144 -27.02 -2.59 9.34
CA ASP A 144 -28.11 -3.35 10.00
C ASP A 144 -27.61 -4.41 10.98
N ASN A 145 -26.35 -4.83 10.83
CA ASN A 145 -25.71 -5.83 11.66
C ASN A 145 -24.83 -5.23 12.78
N GLY A 146 -24.74 -3.90 12.88
CA GLY A 146 -23.98 -3.17 13.90
C GLY A 146 -22.47 -3.39 13.85
N ARG A 147 -21.93 -3.87 12.72
CA ARG A 147 -20.51 -4.22 12.57
C ARG A 147 -19.88 -3.79 11.25
N MET A 148 -20.60 -3.06 10.40
CA MET A 148 -20.02 -2.53 9.17
C MET A 148 -19.00 -1.44 9.48
N CYS A 149 -17.87 -1.48 8.80
CA CYS A 149 -16.77 -0.56 9.01
C CYS A 149 -16.89 0.72 8.16
N GLY A 150 -16.58 1.84 8.78
CA GLY A 150 -16.47 3.12 8.10
C GLY A 150 -15.12 3.36 7.43
N PHE A 151 -15.04 4.35 6.56
CA PHE A 151 -13.80 4.76 5.92
C PHE A 151 -12.97 5.68 6.82
N SER A 152 -13.58 6.66 7.50
CA SER A 152 -12.81 7.62 8.29
C SER A 152 -12.47 7.11 9.70
N TRP A 153 -11.20 6.76 9.91
CA TRP A 153 -10.74 6.13 11.16
C TRP A 153 -10.43 7.14 12.27
N VAL A 154 -10.16 8.37 11.86
CA VAL A 154 -9.90 9.53 12.73
C VAL A 154 -11.18 10.24 13.20
N ALA A 155 -12.32 10.01 12.54
CA ALA A 155 -13.61 10.55 12.96
C ALA A 155 -14.08 9.91 14.27
N ASP A 156 -14.98 10.56 15.01
CA ASP A 156 -15.53 10.00 16.26
C ASP A 156 -16.64 8.97 16.06
N GLU A 157 -17.29 8.99 14.89
CA GLU A 157 -18.45 8.16 14.57
C GLU A 157 -18.26 7.39 13.26
N PHE A 158 -19.04 6.32 13.07
CA PHE A 158 -19.15 5.62 11.79
C PHE A 158 -19.70 6.57 10.72
N ASP A 159 -19.09 6.55 9.54
CA ASP A 159 -19.53 7.29 8.36
C ASP A 159 -20.41 6.41 7.45
N GLU A 160 -19.93 6.02 6.27
CA GLU A 160 -20.62 5.12 5.35
C GLU A 160 -19.76 3.88 5.11
N SER A 161 -20.44 2.75 4.89
CA SER A 161 -19.77 1.49 4.58
C SER A 161 -19.70 1.29 3.07
N SER A 162 -18.51 0.92 2.60
CA SER A 162 -18.26 0.51 1.22
C SER A 162 -17.37 -0.74 1.18
N ALA A 163 -17.20 -1.32 -0.02
CA ALA A 163 -16.24 -2.41 -0.22
C ALA A 163 -14.79 -1.95 0.08
N GLY A 164 -14.44 -0.71 -0.27
CA GLY A 164 -13.14 -0.12 0.03
C GLY A 164 -12.91 0.00 1.54
N ALA A 165 -13.89 0.55 2.27
CA ALA A 165 -13.83 0.65 3.72
C ALA A 165 -13.67 -0.73 4.39
N GLN A 166 -14.48 -1.72 4.00
CA GLN A 166 -14.37 -3.07 4.59
C GLN A 166 -13.00 -3.71 4.31
N SER A 167 -12.53 -3.61 3.06
CA SER A 167 -11.26 -4.18 2.63
C SER A 167 -10.08 -3.52 3.35
N SER A 168 -10.10 -2.20 3.48
CA SER A 168 -9.06 -1.43 4.17
C SER A 168 -8.96 -1.78 5.65
N VAL A 169 -10.09 -1.97 6.35
CA VAL A 169 -10.05 -2.41 7.76
C VAL A 169 -9.51 -3.84 7.89
N LEU A 170 -9.93 -4.76 7.01
CA LEU A 170 -9.41 -6.14 7.01
C LEU A 170 -7.89 -6.15 6.79
N ALA A 171 -7.40 -5.37 5.83
CA ALA A 171 -5.99 -5.22 5.54
C ALA A 171 -5.22 -4.66 6.75
N ALA A 172 -5.75 -3.63 7.41
CA ALA A 172 -5.14 -3.04 8.59
C ALA A 172 -5.00 -4.05 9.74
N LEU A 173 -6.07 -4.81 10.02
CA LEU A 173 -6.07 -5.88 11.01
C LEU A 173 -5.01 -6.94 10.72
N TYR A 174 -4.97 -7.45 9.49
CA TYR A 174 -4.02 -8.48 9.08
C TYR A 174 -2.57 -8.00 9.19
N SER A 175 -2.30 -6.78 8.71
CA SER A 175 -0.99 -6.16 8.78
C SER A 175 -0.50 -5.96 10.22
N ALA A 176 -1.38 -5.55 11.14
CA ALA A 176 -1.02 -5.35 12.54
C ALA A 176 -0.66 -6.65 13.29
N MET A 177 -1.09 -7.81 12.77
CA MET A 177 -0.75 -9.14 13.29
C MET A 177 0.46 -9.77 12.60
N THR A 178 1.02 -9.10 11.59
CA THR A 178 2.15 -9.63 10.83
C THR A 178 3.41 -9.66 11.69
N THR A 179 4.11 -10.80 11.69
CA THR A 179 5.37 -10.98 12.41
C THR A 179 6.55 -10.69 11.48
N THR A 180 7.63 -10.17 12.06
CA THR A 180 8.92 -10.04 11.37
C THR A 180 9.78 -11.28 11.67
N THR A 181 10.43 -11.82 10.65
CA THR A 181 11.27 -13.02 10.76
C THR A 181 12.57 -12.78 11.54
N ALA A 182 12.89 -11.53 11.91
CA ALA A 182 14.09 -11.18 12.65
C ALA A 182 14.10 -11.65 14.12
N ASN A 183 12.95 -12.04 14.68
CA ASN A 183 12.86 -12.60 16.05
C ASN A 183 12.78 -14.14 16.11
N SER A 184 12.94 -14.85 14.99
CA SER A 184 13.01 -16.32 14.98
C SER A 184 14.44 -16.82 14.93
N SER A 185 15.26 -16.38 15.89
CA SER A 185 16.50 -17.08 16.28
C SER A 185 16.38 -17.65 17.70
N SER A 186 15.18 -18.13 18.07
CA SER A 186 15.04 -19.16 19.10
C SER A 186 15.03 -20.53 18.42
N THR A 187 16.18 -21.20 18.43
CA THR A 187 16.26 -22.65 18.40
C THR A 187 15.32 -23.23 19.47
N GLY A 188 14.32 -24.02 19.07
CA GLY A 188 13.47 -24.75 20.02
C GLY A 188 12.10 -25.16 19.47
N ASP A 189 12.08 -26.32 18.82
CA ASP A 189 11.01 -27.34 18.80
C ASP A 189 9.58 -26.96 18.36
N GLY A 190 9.29 -27.33 17.11
CA GLY A 190 8.19 -28.24 16.77
C GLY A 190 6.75 -27.88 17.19
N GLN A 191 5.98 -27.34 16.26
CA GLN A 191 4.59 -27.77 16.09
C GLN A 191 4.10 -27.58 14.65
N THR A 192 4.22 -28.66 13.87
CA THR A 192 3.39 -28.92 12.70
C THR A 192 1.97 -29.20 13.20
N SER A 193 1.00 -28.35 12.85
CA SER A 193 -0.42 -28.70 12.92
C SER A 193 -0.99 -28.67 11.52
N GLY A 194 -1.36 -29.86 11.05
CA GLY A 194 -1.90 -30.09 9.72
C GLY A 194 -3.30 -29.52 9.55
N GLY A 195 -3.54 -28.96 8.37
CA GLY A 195 -4.86 -28.65 7.83
C GLY A 195 -4.95 -29.28 6.45
N ASN A 196 -5.31 -30.56 6.41
CA ASN A 196 -5.50 -31.32 5.19
C ASN A 196 -6.85 -30.90 4.56
N GLY A 197 -6.81 -30.25 3.41
CA GLY A 197 -7.99 -29.83 2.65
C GLY A 197 -7.82 -30.16 1.17
N THR A 198 -8.00 -31.42 0.82
CA THR A 198 -8.15 -31.90 -0.55
C THR A 198 -9.51 -31.50 -1.10
N THR A 199 -9.56 -30.83 -2.25
CA THR A 199 -10.69 -30.90 -3.20
C THR A 199 -10.24 -30.56 -4.61
N ASP A 200 -9.85 -31.61 -5.33
CA ASP A 200 -10.24 -32.02 -6.68
C ASP A 200 -10.69 -30.95 -7.69
N SER A 201 -9.89 -30.84 -8.74
CA SER A 201 -10.23 -30.26 -10.04
C SER A 201 -11.36 -31.05 -10.72
N ASN A 202 -12.42 -30.38 -11.16
CA ASN A 202 -13.21 -30.86 -12.29
C ASN A 202 -13.80 -29.69 -13.08
N GLY A 203 -13.44 -29.63 -14.36
CA GLY A 203 -13.79 -28.55 -15.26
C GLY A 203 -15.22 -28.64 -15.79
N THR A 204 -15.75 -27.49 -16.18
CA THR A 204 -16.81 -27.42 -17.19
C THR A 204 -16.58 -26.14 -17.99
N GLY A 205 -16.23 -26.29 -19.26
CA GLY A 205 -16.04 -25.19 -20.18
C GLY A 205 -17.39 -24.56 -20.57
N SER A 206 -17.38 -23.24 -20.69
CA SER A 206 -18.39 -22.50 -21.45
C SER A 206 -17.69 -21.36 -22.17
N ASN A 207 -17.78 -21.36 -23.50
CA ASN A 207 -17.34 -20.30 -24.40
C ASN A 207 -18.40 -19.19 -24.47
N THR A 208 -17.99 -18.02 -24.97
CA THR A 208 -18.74 -16.81 -25.35
C THR A 208 -18.93 -15.80 -24.19
N THR A 209 -18.60 -14.52 -24.30
CA THR A 209 -18.27 -13.62 -25.42
C THR A 209 -17.46 -12.43 -24.85
N ASP A 210 -16.51 -11.91 -25.62
CA ASP A 210 -15.89 -10.59 -25.42
C ASP A 210 -16.98 -9.53 -25.19
N ASP A 211 -17.00 -8.94 -24.00
CA ASP A 211 -17.63 -7.65 -23.77
C ASP A 211 -16.67 -6.79 -22.95
N SER A 212 -15.86 -6.03 -23.69
CA SER A 212 -14.91 -5.07 -23.17
C SER A 212 -15.64 -3.75 -22.92
N THR A 213 -16.19 -3.59 -21.72
CA THR A 213 -16.52 -2.28 -21.16
C THR A 213 -15.36 -1.82 -20.28
N ALA A 214 -14.30 -1.37 -20.96
CA ALA A 214 -13.26 -0.56 -20.36
C ALA A 214 -13.87 0.82 -20.05
N ASP A 215 -14.43 0.98 -18.86
CA ASP A 215 -14.84 2.29 -18.38
C ASP A 215 -13.59 3.10 -18.03
N SER A 216 -13.08 3.77 -19.06
CA SER A 216 -12.56 5.14 -19.09
C SER A 216 -12.15 5.70 -17.72
N MET A 217 -10.89 5.46 -17.34
CA MET A 217 -10.12 6.45 -16.59
C MET A 217 -10.29 7.77 -17.32
N GLY A 218 -10.81 8.80 -16.63
CA GLY A 218 -10.96 10.13 -17.20
C GLY A 218 -9.62 10.57 -17.80
N ALA A 219 -9.53 10.50 -19.13
CA ALA A 219 -8.34 10.85 -19.87
C ALA A 219 -8.10 12.35 -19.75
N ARG A 220 -7.30 12.74 -18.76
CA ARG A 220 -6.41 13.89 -18.90
C ARG A 220 -5.05 13.28 -19.22
N SER A 221 -4.47 13.59 -20.37
CA SER A 221 -3.16 13.10 -20.80
C SER A 221 -2.10 13.39 -19.73
N GLY A 222 -1.83 12.42 -18.87
CA GLY A 222 -0.89 12.50 -17.75
C GLY A 222 -0.36 11.12 -17.45
N ILE A 223 0.90 11.06 -17.01
CA ILE A 223 1.50 9.82 -16.55
C ILE A 223 1.11 9.70 -15.07
N HIS A 224 0.23 8.76 -14.76
CA HIS A 224 -0.11 8.43 -13.38
C HIS A 224 0.99 7.59 -12.76
N LEU A 225 1.47 7.95 -11.58
CA LEU A 225 2.51 7.22 -10.85
C LEU A 225 2.13 5.74 -10.64
N GLY A 226 0.84 5.43 -10.46
CA GLY A 226 0.33 4.06 -10.40
C GLY A 226 0.69 3.17 -11.61
N VAL A 227 0.87 3.74 -12.81
CA VAL A 227 1.31 3.00 -14.01
C VAL A 227 2.81 2.69 -13.95
N ALA A 228 3.63 3.59 -13.38
CA ALA A 228 5.06 3.36 -13.15
C ALA A 228 5.30 2.41 -11.96
N LEU A 229 4.43 2.42 -10.94
CA LEU A 229 4.51 1.51 -9.80
C LEU A 229 4.12 0.08 -10.17
N ALA A 230 3.27 -0.11 -11.18
CA ALA A 230 2.96 -1.44 -11.71
C ALA A 230 4.22 -2.14 -12.25
N SER A 231 5.20 -1.43 -12.83
CA SER A 231 6.43 -2.06 -13.30
C SER A 231 7.33 -2.55 -12.14
N LEU A 232 7.30 -1.86 -10.99
CA LEU A 232 8.01 -2.28 -9.76
C LEU A 232 7.41 -3.55 -9.16
N LEU A 233 6.09 -3.76 -9.28
CA LEU A 233 5.38 -4.92 -8.74
C LEU A 233 5.29 -6.09 -9.74
N PHE A 234 4.99 -5.84 -11.01
CA PHE A 234 4.88 -6.89 -12.04
C PHE A 234 6.23 -7.55 -12.36
N ALA A 235 7.35 -6.86 -12.17
CA ALA A 235 8.67 -7.47 -12.29
C ALA A 235 8.96 -8.56 -11.23
N THR A 236 8.11 -8.70 -10.20
CA THR A 236 8.26 -9.76 -9.18
C THR A 236 7.39 -10.99 -9.44
N ILE A 237 6.44 -10.95 -10.39
CA ILE A 237 5.40 -11.99 -10.56
C ILE A 237 5.62 -12.89 -11.79
N ILE A 238 6.50 -12.53 -12.73
CA ILE A 238 6.57 -13.23 -14.04
C ILE A 238 7.55 -14.43 -14.06
N ASP A 239 8.31 -14.71 -13.01
CA ASP A 239 9.17 -15.91 -12.95
C ASP A 239 8.78 -16.87 -11.80
N ILE A 240 7.56 -17.42 -11.89
CA ILE A 240 7.22 -18.78 -11.42
C ILE A 240 6.84 -19.63 -12.63
#